data_AF-A0A850PIP1-F1
#
_entry.id   AF-A0A850PIP1-F1
#
_cell.length_a   1.000
_cell.length_b   1.000
_cell.length_c   1.000
_cell.angle_alpha   90.00
_cell.angle_beta   90.00
_cell.angle_gamma   90.00
#
_symmetry.space_group_name_H-M   'P 1'
#
loop_
_entity.id
_entity.type
_entity.pdbx_description
1 polymer ?
#
loop_
_entity_poly.entity_id
_entity_poly.type
_entity_poly.pdbx_seq_one_letter_code
_entity_poly.pdbx_strand_id
1 'polypeptide(L)'
;METELLWESLLPLLPHNRTVCRGILGHRVATQGSGPCEEGEFDEFLDACGIGVHVLSNDGTPPAVVIFGREEWQEADVDALWARTEGEGVRVYSQEMVLASMAIGVDLYEISNGEITDLMHNFIIGHAALERFFYVEPDSAVNTVNFPDTVSVAPKSDRKLVVNLDTGHWPSSGVLGALGYRVGRNGLPQSERRTILAEVLTVELVAGSPAANEYIKQWGEPDSVRRLQKMINSIAAFARNARRRTGDFSEAIADWESDLQWLRSSYG
;
A
#
# COMPACT_ATOMS: atom_id res chain seq x y z
N MET A 1 -4.36 26.36 -4.09
CA MET A 1 -3.32 26.65 -3.08
C MET A 1 -3.72 25.82 -1.88
N GLU A 2 -3.36 24.54 -1.90
CA GLU A 2 -3.58 23.65 -0.77
C GLU A 2 -2.61 24.10 0.32
N THR A 3 -3.16 24.49 1.46
CA THR A 3 -2.37 24.82 2.64
C THR A 3 -1.86 23.49 3.17
N GLU A 4 -0.67 23.08 2.73
CA GLU A 4 0.02 21.93 3.29
C GLU A 4 0.14 22.15 4.79
N LEU A 5 -0.29 21.17 5.59
CA LEU A 5 -0.08 21.22 7.04
C LEU A 5 1.43 21.33 7.26
N LEU A 6 1.86 22.36 7.96
CA LEU A 6 3.26 22.51 8.37
C LEU A 6 3.52 21.53 9.51
N TRP A 7 3.77 20.26 9.17
CA TRP A 7 3.98 19.17 10.12
C TRP A 7 5.11 19.47 11.11
N GLU A 8 6.13 20.19 10.66
CA GLU A 8 7.22 20.74 11.47
C GLU A 8 6.72 21.59 12.66
N SER A 9 5.60 22.31 12.50
CA SER A 9 5.00 23.10 13.59
C SER A 9 4.24 22.23 14.60
N LEU A 10 3.83 21.02 14.21
CA LEU A 10 3.09 20.08 15.06
C LEU A 10 4.05 19.19 15.87
N LEU A 11 5.17 18.75 15.27
CA LEU A 11 6.12 17.83 15.89
C LEU A 11 6.55 18.23 17.31
N PRO A 12 6.90 19.50 17.61
CA PRO A 12 7.29 19.91 18.97
C PRO A 12 6.16 19.80 20.01
N LEU A 13 4.90 19.75 19.58
CA LEU A 13 3.73 19.66 20.45
C LEU A 13 3.33 18.21 20.75
N LEU A 14 3.63 17.27 19.87
CA LEU A 14 3.25 15.87 20.02
C LEU A 14 3.82 15.15 21.27
N PRO A 15 5.03 15.49 21.79
CA PRO A 15 5.56 14.91 23.02
C PRO A 15 4.71 15.12 24.27
N HIS A 16 3.74 16.05 24.26
CA HIS A 16 2.74 16.16 25.33
C HIS A 16 1.94 14.87 25.52
N ASN A 17 1.80 14.07 24.45
CA ASN A 17 1.13 12.77 24.42
C ASN A 17 2.13 11.59 24.37
N ARG A 18 3.35 11.74 24.91
CA ARG A 18 4.41 10.71 24.85
C ARG A 18 3.98 9.32 25.34
N THR A 19 3.07 9.23 26.31
CA THR A 19 2.55 7.93 26.81
C THR A 19 1.79 7.18 25.74
N VAL A 20 1.01 7.89 24.92
CA VAL A 20 0.28 7.34 23.76
C VAL A 20 1.28 6.88 22.71
N CYS A 21 2.26 7.73 22.37
CA CYS A 21 3.31 7.42 21.40
C CYS A 21 4.08 6.13 21.78
N ARG A 22 4.47 5.99 23.05
CA ARG A 22 5.09 4.75 23.57
C ARG A 22 4.15 3.55 23.56
N GLY A 23 2.88 3.75 23.85
CA GLY A 23 1.87 2.68 23.79
C GLY A 23 1.75 2.09 22.38
N ILE A 24 1.83 2.95 21.36
CA ILE A 24 1.78 2.57 19.96
C ILE A 24 3.10 1.93 19.52
N LEU A 25 4.22 2.64 19.66
CA LEU A 25 5.49 2.26 19.03
C LEU A 25 6.40 1.40 19.93
N GLY A 26 6.12 1.34 21.23
CA GLY A 26 7.02 0.73 22.20
C GLY A 26 8.16 1.66 22.61
N HIS A 27 9.35 1.09 22.83
CA HIS A 27 10.52 1.81 23.34
C HIS A 27 11.65 1.98 22.34
N ARG A 28 11.62 1.26 21.21
CA ARG A 28 12.67 1.28 20.20
C ARG A 28 12.08 1.11 18.82
N VAL A 29 12.51 1.95 17.88
CA VAL A 29 12.07 1.93 16.49
C VAL A 29 13.26 2.16 15.58
N ALA A 30 13.21 1.61 14.37
CA ALA A 30 14.10 2.01 13.30
C ALA A 30 13.41 3.05 12.42
N THR A 31 14.13 4.08 12.00
CA THR A 31 13.65 5.12 11.07
C THR A 31 14.51 5.13 9.82
N GLN A 32 13.90 5.53 8.71
CA GLN A 32 14.62 5.78 7.46
C GLN A 32 13.80 6.69 6.54
N GLY A 33 14.41 7.78 6.09
CA GLY A 33 13.85 8.66 5.08
C GLY A 33 12.89 9.73 5.61
N SER A 34 12.63 10.69 4.74
CA SER A 34 11.90 11.94 5.03
C SER A 34 10.51 11.96 4.42
N GLY A 35 9.60 12.72 5.02
CA GLY A 35 8.23 12.93 4.54
C GLY A 35 7.16 12.32 5.46
N PRO A 36 6.24 13.13 6.02
CA PRO A 36 6.07 14.56 5.76
C PRO A 36 7.01 15.47 6.58
N CYS A 37 7.81 14.91 7.49
CA CYS A 37 8.84 15.62 8.23
C CYS A 37 10.22 15.13 7.82
N GLU A 38 11.23 15.97 7.94
CA GLU A 38 12.63 15.56 7.82
C GLU A 38 12.94 14.44 8.83
N GLU A 39 13.70 13.43 8.41
CA GLU A 39 14.02 12.27 9.27
C GLU A 39 14.61 12.70 10.62
N GLY A 40 15.54 13.66 10.62
CA GLY A 40 16.16 14.17 11.85
C GLY A 40 15.18 14.83 12.81
N GLU A 41 14.23 15.62 12.30
CA GLU A 41 13.22 16.26 13.16
C GLU A 41 12.21 15.25 13.70
N PHE A 42 11.87 14.24 12.88
CA PHE A 42 11.01 13.15 13.30
C PHE A 42 11.68 12.29 14.39
N ASP A 43 12.99 12.03 14.25
CA ASP A 43 13.80 11.32 15.23
C ASP A 43 13.89 12.07 16.57
N GLU A 44 14.07 13.39 16.54
CA GLU A 44 14.02 14.25 17.73
C GLU A 44 12.67 14.18 18.43
N PHE A 45 11.57 14.15 17.67
CA PHE A 45 10.23 13.95 18.21
C PHE A 45 10.08 12.59 18.91
N LEU A 46 10.59 11.51 18.31
CA LEU A 46 10.56 10.17 18.90
C LEU A 46 11.40 10.10 20.17
N ASP A 47 12.59 10.72 20.19
CA ASP A 47 13.44 10.80 21.38
C ASP A 47 12.79 11.62 22.50
N ALA A 48 12.12 12.73 22.16
CA ALA A 48 11.32 13.51 23.12
C ALA A 48 10.13 12.71 23.67
N CYS A 49 9.60 11.77 22.89
CA CYS A 49 8.64 10.77 23.37
C CYS A 49 9.30 9.69 24.23
N GLY A 50 10.62 9.60 24.32
CA GLY A 50 11.41 8.59 25.05
C GLY A 50 11.45 7.25 24.33
N ILE A 51 11.50 7.29 23.00
CA ILE A 51 11.64 6.12 22.12
C ILE A 51 13.05 6.16 21.55
N GLY A 52 13.81 5.09 21.74
CA GLY A 52 15.16 4.98 21.20
C GLY A 52 15.13 4.74 19.69
N VAL A 53 15.61 5.72 18.93
CA VAL A 53 15.74 5.63 17.48
C VAL A 53 17.08 5.00 17.10
N HIS A 54 17.08 4.19 16.04
CA HIS A 54 18.30 3.66 15.45
C HIS A 54 18.15 3.54 13.94
N VAL A 55 19.27 3.60 13.24
CA VAL A 55 19.31 3.36 11.79
C VAL A 55 18.90 1.91 11.51
N LEU A 56 18.11 1.71 10.46
CA LEU A 56 17.75 0.38 9.98
C LEU A 56 19.04 -0.37 9.59
N SER A 57 19.34 -1.46 10.29
CA SER A 57 20.51 -2.30 10.03
C SER A 57 20.09 -3.66 9.47
N ASN A 58 20.85 -4.12 8.47
CA ASN A 58 20.70 -5.44 7.87
C ASN A 58 21.29 -6.56 8.74
N ASP A 59 22.07 -6.19 9.76
CA ASP A 59 22.70 -7.12 10.69
C ASP A 59 21.86 -7.33 11.96
N GLY A 60 21.70 -8.59 12.38
CA GLY A 60 21.07 -8.96 13.66
C GLY A 60 19.57 -9.30 13.59
N THR A 61 18.86 -9.20 14.72
CA THR A 61 17.41 -9.41 14.81
C THR A 61 16.67 -8.22 14.20
N PRO A 62 15.63 -8.44 13.35
CA PRO A 62 14.86 -7.33 12.80
C PRO A 62 14.22 -6.50 13.92
N PRO A 63 14.16 -5.16 13.76
CA PRO A 63 13.46 -4.31 14.72
C PRO A 63 11.97 -4.66 14.76
N ALA A 64 11.35 -4.53 15.94
CA ALA A 64 9.91 -4.79 16.09
C ALA A 64 9.04 -3.74 15.38
N VAL A 65 9.57 -2.54 15.18
CA VAL A 65 8.91 -1.41 14.54
C VAL A 65 9.88 -0.69 13.62
N VAL A 66 9.46 -0.45 12.38
CA VAL A 66 10.18 0.35 11.38
C VAL A 66 9.26 1.45 10.87
N ILE A 67 9.79 2.65 10.71
CA ILE A 67 9.06 3.82 10.22
C ILE A 67 9.81 4.34 8.99
N PHE A 68 9.12 4.45 7.87
CA PHE A 68 9.67 5.02 6.64
C PHE A 68 9.09 6.41 6.37
N GLY A 69 9.94 7.31 5.88
CA GLY A 69 9.51 8.49 5.15
C GLY A 69 9.21 8.16 3.68
N ARG A 70 8.58 9.10 2.97
CA ARG A 70 8.23 8.97 1.55
C ARG A 70 9.44 8.84 0.64
N GLU A 71 10.53 9.52 0.99
CA GLU A 71 11.74 9.64 0.19
C GLU A 71 13.00 9.37 1.05
N GLU A 72 14.17 9.37 0.41
CA GLU A 72 15.47 9.17 1.08
C GLU A 72 15.66 7.80 1.80
N TRP A 73 14.82 6.82 1.47
CA TRP A 73 14.96 5.44 1.92
C TRP A 73 15.68 4.57 0.88
N GLN A 74 16.26 3.45 1.34
CA GLN A 74 17.03 2.54 0.50
C GLN A 74 16.26 1.25 0.21
N GLU A 75 16.15 0.91 -1.08
CA GLU A 75 15.48 -0.32 -1.53
C GLU A 75 16.09 -1.59 -0.92
N ALA A 76 17.43 -1.65 -0.83
CA ALA A 76 18.14 -2.81 -0.31
C ALA A 76 17.80 -3.10 1.17
N ASP A 77 17.56 -2.07 1.96
CA ASP A 77 17.22 -2.22 3.38
C ASP A 77 15.77 -2.69 3.55
N VAL A 78 14.86 -2.22 2.70
CA VAL A 78 13.47 -2.70 2.64
C VAL A 78 13.42 -4.17 2.23
N ASP A 79 14.21 -4.55 1.22
CA ASP A 79 14.30 -5.94 0.74
C ASP A 79 14.90 -6.87 1.80
N ALA A 80 15.97 -6.43 2.46
CA ALA A 80 16.59 -7.18 3.54
C ALA A 80 15.65 -7.33 4.75
N LEU A 81 14.91 -6.27 5.11
CA LEU A 81 13.89 -6.32 6.15
C LEU A 81 12.78 -7.31 5.80
N TRP A 82 12.30 -7.29 4.56
CA TRP A 82 11.30 -8.25 4.07
C TRP A 82 11.80 -9.69 4.20
N ALA A 83 13.02 -9.97 3.74
CA ALA A 83 13.58 -11.33 3.74
C ALA A 83 13.78 -11.89 5.16
N ARG A 84 14.02 -11.02 6.14
CA ARG A 84 14.25 -11.38 7.54
C ARG A 84 12.97 -11.53 8.36
N THR A 85 11.81 -11.14 7.83
CA THR A 85 10.55 -11.04 8.59
C THR A 85 9.51 -12.10 8.17
N GLU A 86 9.92 -13.14 7.43
CA GLU A 86 9.14 -14.37 7.28
C GLU A 86 8.94 -15.07 8.64
N GLY A 87 7.89 -14.69 9.36
CA GLY A 87 7.43 -15.33 10.60
C GLY A 87 7.57 -14.49 11.88
N GLU A 88 8.36 -13.41 11.87
CA GLU A 88 8.50 -12.47 12.99
C GLU A 88 7.78 -11.16 12.64
N GLY A 89 6.70 -10.86 13.36
CA GLY A 89 5.79 -9.75 13.07
C GLY A 89 6.43 -8.38 13.28
N VAL A 90 7.18 -7.90 12.29
CA VAL A 90 7.59 -6.49 12.20
C VAL A 90 6.37 -5.63 11.89
N ARG A 91 6.23 -4.50 12.61
CA ARG A 91 5.25 -3.47 12.27
C ARG A 91 5.92 -2.38 11.46
N VAL A 92 5.43 -2.15 10.24
CA VAL A 92 5.98 -1.13 9.33
C VAL A 92 5.00 0.04 9.23
N TYR A 93 5.46 1.24 9.52
CA TYR A 93 4.68 2.46 9.49
C TYR A 93 5.26 3.42 8.45
N SER A 94 4.43 4.29 7.89
CA SER A 94 4.92 5.57 7.39
C SER A 94 4.94 6.59 8.54
N GLN A 95 5.67 7.70 8.40
CA GLN A 95 5.57 8.80 9.35
C GLN A 95 4.11 9.27 9.56
N GLU A 96 3.30 9.36 8.50
CA GLU A 96 1.89 9.74 8.60
C GLU A 96 1.05 8.73 9.39
N MET A 97 1.35 7.44 9.30
CA MET A 97 0.66 6.42 10.11
C MET A 97 0.91 6.66 11.60
N VAL A 98 2.14 7.00 11.98
CA VAL A 98 2.48 7.33 13.37
C VAL A 98 1.69 8.55 13.84
N LEU A 99 1.68 9.61 13.03
CA LEU A 99 0.94 10.84 13.33
C LEU A 99 -0.56 10.59 13.44
N ALA A 100 -1.13 9.76 12.54
CA ALA A 100 -2.53 9.36 12.59
C ALA A 100 -2.85 8.55 13.85
N SER A 101 -2.03 7.55 14.19
CA SER A 101 -2.19 6.78 15.44
C SER A 101 -2.14 7.68 16.68
N MET A 102 -1.25 8.68 16.69
CA MET A 102 -1.18 9.65 17.78
C MET A 102 -2.40 10.56 17.85
N ALA A 103 -2.90 11.02 16.72
CA ALA A 103 -4.08 11.88 16.65
C ALA A 103 -5.35 11.17 17.13
N ILE A 104 -5.49 9.88 16.81
CA ILE A 104 -6.62 9.06 17.24
C ILE A 104 -6.43 8.56 18.68
N GLY A 105 -5.18 8.41 19.12
CA GLY A 105 -4.83 7.93 20.45
C GLY A 105 -4.78 6.39 20.57
N VAL A 106 -4.68 5.68 19.46
CA VAL A 106 -4.68 4.20 19.38
C VAL A 106 -3.80 3.73 18.21
N ASP A 107 -3.21 2.55 18.34
CA ASP A 107 -2.41 1.95 17.27
C ASP A 107 -3.29 1.56 16.08
N LEU A 108 -2.92 1.99 14.87
CA LEU A 108 -3.62 1.63 13.64
C LEU A 108 -3.68 0.12 13.43
N TYR A 109 -2.63 -0.61 13.82
CA TYR A 109 -2.60 -2.06 13.79
C TYR A 109 -3.56 -2.69 14.81
N GLU A 110 -3.85 -2.02 15.91
CA GLU A 110 -4.83 -2.49 16.91
C GLU A 110 -6.26 -2.28 16.39
N ILE A 111 -6.57 -1.10 15.83
CA ILE A 111 -7.87 -0.85 15.18
C ILE A 111 -8.12 -1.89 14.09
N SER A 112 -7.08 -2.25 13.36
CA SER A 112 -7.17 -3.16 12.23
C SER A 112 -7.07 -4.64 12.62
N ASN A 113 -6.97 -4.98 13.90
CA ASN A 113 -6.72 -6.35 14.40
C ASN A 113 -5.51 -7.02 13.70
N GLY A 114 -4.49 -6.24 13.37
CA GLY A 114 -3.30 -6.69 12.64
C GLY A 114 -3.50 -6.91 11.14
N GLU A 115 -4.68 -6.64 10.59
CA GLU A 115 -4.96 -6.74 9.16
C GLU A 115 -4.60 -5.44 8.42
N ILE A 116 -4.18 -5.52 7.16
CA ILE A 116 -4.07 -4.34 6.30
C ILE A 116 -5.48 -3.94 5.86
N THR A 117 -6.13 -3.11 6.66
CA THR A 117 -7.45 -2.53 6.37
C THR A 117 -7.34 -1.43 5.31
N ASP A 118 -8.47 -1.01 4.75
CA ASP A 118 -8.52 0.06 3.76
C ASP A 118 -7.88 1.37 4.26
N LEU A 119 -7.97 1.63 5.57
CA LEU A 119 -7.28 2.74 6.21
C LEU A 119 -5.76 2.61 6.08
N MET A 120 -5.21 1.43 6.36
CA MET A 120 -3.77 1.19 6.19
C MET A 120 -3.35 1.21 4.73
N HIS A 121 -4.17 0.67 3.82
CA HIS A 121 -3.90 0.76 2.37
C HIS A 121 -3.76 2.22 1.92
N ASN A 122 -4.50 3.17 2.48
CA ASN A 122 -4.38 4.59 2.12
C ASN A 122 -3.03 5.20 2.49
N PHE A 123 -2.38 4.71 3.53
CA PHE A 123 -1.03 5.14 3.90
C PHE A 123 0.06 4.42 3.09
N ILE A 124 -0.20 3.16 2.72
CA ILE A 124 0.75 2.36 1.94
C ILE A 124 0.77 2.85 0.48
N ILE A 125 -0.40 3.09 -0.12
CA ILE A 125 -0.53 3.42 -1.53
C ILE A 125 0.09 4.80 -1.82
N GLY A 126 0.98 4.84 -2.81
CA GLY A 126 1.75 6.04 -3.17
C GLY A 126 2.96 6.29 -2.26
N HIS A 127 3.17 5.46 -1.23
CA HIS A 127 4.36 5.51 -0.39
C HIS A 127 5.35 4.43 -0.82
N ALA A 128 6.37 4.79 -1.59
CA ALA A 128 7.19 3.83 -2.33
C ALA A 128 7.88 2.77 -1.44
N ALA A 129 8.40 3.12 -0.26
CA ALA A 129 8.98 2.14 0.68
C ALA A 129 7.96 1.12 1.18
N LEU A 130 6.76 1.58 1.54
CA LEU A 130 5.66 0.76 2.03
C LEU A 130 5.04 -0.06 0.90
N GLU A 131 4.85 0.51 -0.29
CA GLU A 131 4.42 -0.27 -1.46
C GLU A 131 5.43 -1.36 -1.78
N ARG A 132 6.73 -1.10 -1.65
CA ARG A 132 7.76 -2.11 -1.83
C ARG A 132 7.65 -3.19 -0.75
N PHE A 133 7.71 -2.81 0.51
CA PHE A 133 7.65 -3.75 1.64
C PHE A 133 6.38 -4.60 1.63
N PHE A 134 5.24 -3.95 1.43
CA PHE A 134 3.95 -4.60 1.49
C PHE A 134 3.56 -5.25 0.19
N TYR A 135 3.93 -4.75 -0.99
CA TYR A 135 3.41 -5.23 -2.28
C TYR A 135 4.43 -5.87 -3.24
N VAL A 136 5.73 -5.72 -3.02
CA VAL A 136 6.78 -6.23 -3.91
C VAL A 136 7.55 -7.36 -3.23
N GLU A 137 7.76 -8.47 -3.94
CA GLU A 137 8.65 -9.56 -3.46
C GLU A 137 10.09 -9.29 -3.93
N PRO A 138 11.09 -9.31 -3.04
CA PRO A 138 12.48 -9.05 -3.39
C PRO A 138 13.12 -10.19 -4.20
N ASP A 139 12.57 -11.42 -4.18
CA ASP A 139 13.10 -12.58 -4.93
C ASP A 139 12.19 -13.07 -6.07
N SER A 140 11.13 -12.33 -6.36
CA SER A 140 10.54 -12.42 -7.70
C SER A 140 11.57 -11.80 -8.64
N ALA A 141 12.20 -12.60 -9.49
CA ALA A 141 13.05 -12.20 -10.63
C ALA A 141 12.29 -11.32 -11.65
N VAL A 142 11.74 -10.20 -11.18
CA VAL A 142 10.73 -9.32 -11.77
C VAL A 142 11.04 -7.89 -11.36
N ASN A 143 12.32 -7.49 -11.34
CA ASN A 143 12.68 -6.08 -11.32
C ASN A 143 13.87 -5.81 -12.24
N THR A 144 13.63 -6.01 -13.54
CA THR A 144 14.02 -5.11 -14.65
C THR A 144 13.52 -5.74 -15.95
N VAL A 145 12.20 -5.92 -16.09
CA VAL A 145 11.64 -6.04 -17.43
C VAL A 145 11.38 -4.62 -17.89
N ASN A 146 12.34 -4.09 -18.65
CA ASN A 146 12.12 -2.90 -19.45
C ASN A 146 11.09 -3.33 -20.51
N PHE A 147 9.80 -3.10 -20.23
CA PHE A 147 8.75 -3.42 -21.18
C PHE A 147 8.93 -2.50 -22.38
N PRO A 148 8.96 -3.03 -23.62
CA PRO A 148 8.94 -2.18 -24.79
C PRO A 148 7.68 -1.32 -24.74
N ASP A 149 7.80 -0.05 -25.14
CA ASP A 149 6.67 0.87 -25.29
C ASP A 149 5.52 0.12 -25.96
N THR A 150 4.42 -0.07 -25.23
CA THR A 150 3.22 -0.67 -25.82
C THR A 150 2.80 0.23 -26.96
N VAL A 151 2.88 -0.32 -28.18
CA VAL A 151 2.34 0.30 -29.38
C VAL A 151 0.93 0.74 -29.05
N SER A 152 0.68 2.05 -29.06
CA SER A 152 -0.61 2.65 -28.77
C SER A 152 -1.69 2.02 -29.65
N VAL A 153 -2.36 0.99 -29.14
CA VAL A 153 -3.63 0.56 -29.69
C VAL A 153 -4.63 1.55 -29.15
N ALA A 154 -5.15 2.40 -30.02
CA ALA A 154 -6.17 3.38 -29.66
C ALA A 154 -7.31 2.68 -28.89
N PRO A 155 -7.81 3.28 -27.80
CA PRO A 155 -8.83 2.66 -26.97
C PRO A 155 -10.09 2.40 -27.80
N LYS A 156 -10.53 1.14 -27.85
CA LYS A 156 -11.79 0.71 -28.49
C LYS A 156 -12.88 0.44 -27.45
N SER A 157 -12.88 1.15 -26.34
CA SER A 157 -13.94 1.05 -25.34
C SER A 157 -14.58 2.42 -25.12
N ASP A 158 -15.81 2.59 -25.61
CA ASP A 158 -16.66 3.76 -25.32
C ASP A 158 -17.23 3.73 -23.89
N ARG A 159 -16.82 2.74 -23.09
CA ARG A 159 -17.34 2.51 -21.75
C ARG A 159 -16.56 3.35 -20.74
N LYS A 160 -17.30 4.20 -20.02
CA LYS A 160 -16.79 4.98 -18.89
C LYS A 160 -17.25 4.36 -17.58
N LEU A 161 -16.34 4.13 -16.66
CA LEU A 161 -16.66 3.74 -15.29
C LEU A 161 -16.63 4.98 -14.41
N VAL A 162 -17.80 5.41 -13.94
CA VAL A 162 -17.88 6.49 -12.95
C VAL A 162 -17.53 5.91 -11.58
N VAL A 163 -16.41 6.36 -11.03
CA VAL A 163 -15.95 5.99 -9.69
C VAL A 163 -16.47 7.03 -8.71
N ASN A 164 -17.48 6.68 -7.92
CA ASN A 164 -18.01 7.51 -6.84
C ASN A 164 -17.48 7.02 -5.50
N LEU A 165 -16.84 7.90 -4.72
CA LEU A 165 -16.48 7.64 -3.32
C LEU A 165 -17.47 8.30 -2.33
N ASP A 166 -18.55 8.91 -2.81
CA ASP A 166 -19.37 9.85 -2.02
C ASP A 166 -20.70 9.25 -1.53
N THR A 167 -20.74 8.79 -0.27
CA THR A 167 -21.98 8.78 0.56
C THR A 167 -21.69 8.78 2.08
N GLY A 168 -20.50 9.22 2.53
CA GLY A 168 -20.11 9.09 3.94
C GLY A 168 -19.95 7.62 4.39
N HIS A 169 -20.01 6.68 3.44
CA HIS A 169 -19.59 5.30 3.52
C HIS A 169 -18.71 5.07 2.30
N TRP A 170 -17.54 4.44 2.49
CA TRP A 170 -16.67 4.02 1.39
C TRP A 170 -17.46 3.11 0.43
N PRO A 171 -17.20 3.14 -0.89
CA PRO A 171 -17.81 2.17 -1.79
C PRO A 171 -17.38 0.78 -1.33
N SER A 172 -18.34 -0.13 -1.28
CA SER A 172 -18.13 -1.54 -0.93
C SER A 172 -17.22 -2.30 -1.91
N SER A 173 -16.66 -1.62 -2.92
CA SER A 173 -15.79 -2.18 -3.96
C SER A 173 -14.88 -1.11 -4.61
N GLY A 174 -13.57 -1.36 -4.73
CA GLY A 174 -12.65 -0.61 -5.61
C GLY A 174 -12.86 -0.90 -7.11
N VAL A 175 -12.06 -0.34 -8.02
CA VAL A 175 -12.24 -0.46 -9.50
C VAL A 175 -12.50 -1.90 -9.95
N LEU A 176 -11.72 -2.86 -9.46
CA LEU A 176 -11.88 -4.29 -9.77
C LEU A 176 -13.25 -4.82 -9.36
N GLY A 177 -13.66 -4.57 -8.11
CA GLY A 177 -14.96 -5.02 -7.61
C GLY A 177 -16.14 -4.27 -8.25
N ALA A 178 -15.96 -3.00 -8.62
CA ALA A 178 -16.96 -2.20 -9.34
C ALA A 178 -17.24 -2.75 -10.74
N LEU A 179 -16.24 -3.37 -11.37
CA LEU A 179 -16.39 -4.13 -12.62
C LEU A 179 -16.78 -5.60 -12.39
N GLY A 180 -17.03 -5.99 -11.14
CA GLY A 180 -17.53 -7.32 -10.78
C GLY A 180 -16.47 -8.39 -10.59
N TYR A 181 -15.17 -8.04 -10.58
CA TYR A 181 -14.11 -9.01 -10.34
C TYR A 181 -14.27 -9.70 -8.97
N ARG A 182 -14.38 -11.03 -8.97
CA ARG A 182 -14.58 -11.85 -7.76
C ARG A 182 -13.87 -13.19 -7.89
N VAL A 183 -13.23 -13.64 -6.81
CA VAL A 183 -12.46 -14.89 -6.73
C VAL A 183 -12.94 -15.81 -5.61
N GLY A 184 -12.39 -17.02 -5.56
CA GLY A 184 -12.60 -18.00 -4.50
C GLY A 184 -13.83 -18.88 -4.74
N ARG A 185 -14.29 -19.56 -3.68
CA ARG A 185 -15.34 -20.59 -3.74
C ARG A 185 -16.65 -20.15 -4.41
N ASN A 186 -17.00 -18.86 -4.28
CA ASN A 186 -18.16 -18.24 -4.92
C ASN A 186 -17.74 -17.16 -5.93
N GLY A 187 -16.53 -17.30 -6.49
CA GLY A 187 -15.93 -16.40 -7.46
C GLY A 187 -16.43 -16.65 -8.87
N LEU A 188 -15.99 -15.77 -9.78
CA LEU A 188 -16.28 -15.93 -11.20
C LEU A 188 -15.34 -16.97 -11.83
N PRO A 189 -15.78 -17.64 -12.92
CA PRO A 189 -14.91 -18.48 -13.72
C PRO A 189 -13.69 -17.71 -14.25
N GLN A 190 -12.56 -18.40 -14.40
CA GLN A 190 -11.30 -17.82 -14.86
C GLN A 190 -11.43 -16.97 -16.15
N SER A 191 -12.22 -17.42 -17.13
CA SER A 191 -12.43 -16.68 -18.38
C SER A 191 -13.14 -15.35 -18.16
N GLU A 192 -14.13 -15.30 -17.27
CA GLU A 192 -14.88 -14.09 -16.95
C GLU A 192 -14.01 -13.12 -16.16
N ARG A 193 -13.26 -13.62 -15.17
CA ARG A 193 -12.29 -12.82 -14.42
C ARG A 193 -11.29 -12.13 -15.33
N ARG A 194 -10.66 -12.86 -16.26
CA ARG A 194 -9.68 -12.32 -17.19
C ARG A 194 -10.28 -11.34 -18.21
N THR A 195 -11.55 -11.55 -18.58
CA THR A 195 -12.29 -10.58 -19.41
C THR A 195 -12.46 -9.27 -18.66
N ILE A 196 -12.84 -9.31 -17.37
CA ILE A 196 -12.93 -8.13 -16.52
C ILE A 196 -11.56 -7.46 -16.37
N LEU A 197 -10.48 -8.21 -16.17
CA LEU A 197 -9.13 -7.65 -16.05
C LEU A 197 -8.67 -6.95 -17.35
N ALA A 198 -9.00 -7.51 -18.53
CA ALA A 198 -8.75 -6.83 -19.79
C ALA A 198 -9.60 -5.55 -19.93
N GLU A 199 -10.83 -5.54 -19.44
CA GLU A 199 -11.69 -4.35 -19.41
C GLU A 199 -11.11 -3.27 -18.48
N VAL A 200 -10.57 -3.65 -17.31
CA VAL A 200 -9.93 -2.72 -16.36
C VAL A 200 -8.77 -1.96 -17.00
N LEU A 201 -8.02 -2.58 -17.91
CA LEU A 201 -6.94 -1.92 -18.64
C LEU A 201 -7.44 -0.82 -19.58
N THR A 202 -8.57 -1.05 -20.24
CA THR A 202 -9.04 -0.22 -21.36
C THR A 202 -10.12 0.79 -20.96
N VAL A 203 -10.80 0.58 -19.82
CA VAL A 203 -11.91 1.44 -19.39
C VAL A 203 -11.44 2.84 -18.97
N GLU A 204 -12.17 3.86 -19.40
CA GLU A 204 -11.97 5.23 -18.93
C GLU A 204 -12.55 5.35 -17.52
N LEU A 205 -11.71 5.74 -16.55
CA LEU A 205 -12.14 5.99 -15.18
C LEU A 205 -12.50 7.47 -15.03
N VAL A 206 -13.75 7.74 -14.63
CA VAL A 206 -14.25 9.10 -14.43
C VAL A 206 -14.50 9.32 -12.95
N ALA A 207 -13.88 10.34 -12.38
CA ALA A 207 -14.11 10.70 -10.99
C ALA A 207 -15.50 11.28 -10.82
N GLY A 208 -16.31 10.63 -10.00
CA GLY A 208 -17.60 11.16 -9.56
C GLY A 208 -17.49 12.08 -8.34
N SER A 209 -16.30 12.18 -7.73
CA SER A 209 -16.02 13.08 -6.62
C SER A 209 -14.54 13.50 -6.52
N PRO A 210 -14.20 14.56 -5.74
CA PRO A 210 -12.81 14.97 -5.54
C PRO A 210 -11.92 13.88 -4.94
N ALA A 211 -12.42 13.12 -3.97
CA ALA A 211 -11.69 11.98 -3.40
C ALA A 211 -11.48 10.87 -4.45
N ALA A 212 -12.48 10.63 -5.30
CA ALA A 212 -12.36 9.67 -6.40
C ALA A 212 -11.29 10.11 -7.40
N ASN A 213 -11.11 11.42 -7.62
CA ASN A 213 -10.13 11.97 -8.54
C ASN A 213 -8.70 11.56 -8.18
N GLU A 214 -8.31 11.71 -6.91
CA GLU A 214 -6.99 11.29 -6.45
C GLU A 214 -6.82 9.78 -6.52
N TYR A 215 -7.87 9.02 -6.23
CA TYR A 215 -7.85 7.56 -6.36
C TYR A 215 -7.69 7.09 -7.82
N ILE A 216 -8.43 7.64 -8.79
CA ILE A 216 -8.33 7.21 -10.20
C ILE A 216 -7.01 7.63 -10.84
N LYS A 217 -6.40 8.75 -10.42
CA LYS A 217 -5.07 9.16 -10.92
C LYS A 217 -4.01 8.08 -10.68
N GLN A 218 -4.13 7.31 -9.59
CA GLN A 218 -3.21 6.21 -9.30
C GLN A 218 -3.28 5.08 -10.32
N TRP A 219 -4.43 4.87 -10.95
CA TRP A 219 -4.65 3.87 -11.99
C TRP A 219 -4.10 4.30 -13.35
N GLY A 220 -3.75 5.58 -13.54
CA GLY A 220 -3.24 6.07 -14.82
C GLY A 220 -4.24 5.99 -15.97
N GLU A 221 -3.79 6.41 -17.15
CA GLU A 221 -4.61 6.41 -18.37
C GLU A 221 -4.95 4.98 -18.83
N PRO A 222 -6.05 4.78 -19.59
CA PRO A 222 -6.33 3.53 -20.28
C PRO A 222 -5.12 3.03 -21.08
N ASP A 223 -4.92 1.71 -21.09
CA ASP A 223 -3.84 0.99 -21.79
C ASP A 223 -2.41 1.44 -21.42
N SER A 224 -2.26 2.14 -20.29
CA SER A 224 -0.95 2.55 -19.79
C SER A 224 -0.27 1.47 -18.95
N VAL A 225 1.07 1.49 -18.93
CA VAL A 225 1.88 0.67 -18.03
C VAL A 225 1.48 0.89 -16.57
N ARG A 226 1.17 2.13 -16.19
CA ARG A 226 0.69 2.48 -14.85
C ARG A 226 -0.61 1.75 -14.51
N ARG A 227 -1.54 1.61 -15.46
CA ARG A 227 -2.81 0.89 -15.30
C ARG A 227 -2.57 -0.60 -15.05
N LEU A 228 -1.71 -1.21 -15.86
CA LEU A 228 -1.32 -2.60 -15.69
C LEU A 228 -0.65 -2.83 -14.33
N GLN A 229 0.31 -1.97 -13.97
CA GLN A 229 1.03 -2.09 -12.71
C GLN A 229 0.11 -1.94 -11.49
N LYS A 230 -0.80 -0.95 -11.50
CA LYS A 230 -1.76 -0.76 -10.40
C LYS A 230 -2.67 -1.98 -10.24
N MET A 231 -3.10 -2.58 -11.34
CA MET A 231 -3.93 -3.79 -11.32
C MET A 231 -3.16 -4.99 -10.76
N ILE A 232 -1.94 -5.24 -11.24
CA ILE A 232 -1.07 -6.32 -10.75
C ILE A 232 -0.82 -6.17 -9.25
N ASN A 233 -0.41 -4.98 -8.82
CA ASN A 233 -0.13 -4.69 -7.41
C ASN A 233 -1.36 -4.93 -6.53
N SER A 234 -2.55 -4.53 -7.01
CA SER A 234 -3.81 -4.74 -6.29
C SER A 234 -4.12 -6.23 -6.10
N ILE A 235 -3.99 -7.04 -7.16
CA ILE A 235 -4.27 -8.49 -7.10
C ILE A 235 -3.25 -9.21 -6.22
N ALA A 236 -1.97 -8.89 -6.34
CA ALA A 236 -0.91 -9.45 -5.50
C ALA A 236 -1.14 -9.10 -4.01
N ALA A 237 -1.59 -7.88 -3.72
CA ALA A 237 -1.97 -7.48 -2.37
C ALA A 237 -3.11 -8.31 -1.80
N PHE A 238 -4.13 -8.62 -2.60
CA PHE A 238 -5.25 -9.44 -2.16
C PHE A 238 -4.82 -10.86 -1.78
N ALA A 239 -4.00 -11.51 -2.62
CA ALA A 239 -3.46 -12.85 -2.34
C ALA A 239 -2.64 -12.87 -1.05
N ARG A 240 -1.75 -11.89 -0.88
CA ARG A 240 -0.91 -11.78 0.31
C ARG A 240 -1.71 -11.52 1.58
N ASN A 241 -2.68 -10.62 1.51
CA ASN A 241 -3.54 -10.32 2.65
C ASN A 241 -4.33 -11.57 3.06
N ALA A 242 -4.90 -12.29 2.10
CA ALA A 242 -5.61 -13.53 2.38
C ALA A 242 -4.73 -14.61 3.02
N ARG A 243 -3.44 -14.71 2.66
CA ARG A 243 -2.48 -15.64 3.30
C ARG A 243 -2.26 -15.35 4.78
N ARG A 244 -2.43 -14.10 5.22
CA ARG A 244 -2.22 -13.67 6.61
C ARG A 244 -3.49 -13.80 7.47
N ARG A 245 -4.66 -14.04 6.86
CA ARG A 245 -5.93 -14.10 7.58
C ARG A 245 -6.22 -15.50 8.12
N THR A 246 -6.89 -15.56 9.26
CA THR A 246 -7.45 -16.81 9.77
C THR A 246 -8.67 -17.21 8.95
N GLY A 247 -8.58 -18.31 8.22
CA GLY A 247 -9.66 -18.83 7.38
C GLY A 247 -9.13 -19.63 6.18
N ASP A 248 -10.03 -20.31 5.47
CA ASP A 248 -9.68 -20.98 4.21
C ASP A 248 -9.88 -20.03 3.03
N PHE A 249 -8.78 -19.43 2.59
CA PHE A 249 -8.72 -18.59 1.39
C PHE A 249 -7.98 -19.26 0.23
N SER A 250 -7.72 -20.57 0.31
CA SER A 250 -6.87 -21.29 -0.65
C SER A 250 -7.35 -21.13 -2.10
N GLU A 251 -8.66 -21.24 -2.34
CA GLU A 251 -9.27 -21.07 -3.66
C GLU A 251 -9.12 -19.63 -4.19
N ALA A 252 -9.31 -18.63 -3.33
CA ALA A 252 -9.16 -17.22 -3.72
C ALA A 252 -7.71 -16.86 -4.04
N ILE A 253 -6.77 -17.37 -3.25
CA ILE A 253 -5.33 -17.23 -3.47
C ILE A 253 -4.93 -17.86 -4.81
N ALA A 254 -5.35 -19.09 -5.07
CA ALA A 254 -5.07 -19.77 -6.34
C ALA A 254 -5.64 -19.01 -7.55
N ASP A 255 -6.84 -18.44 -7.41
CA ASP A 255 -7.46 -17.62 -8.44
C ASP A 255 -6.67 -16.34 -8.73
N TRP A 256 -6.27 -15.60 -7.69
CA TRP A 256 -5.45 -14.39 -7.84
C TRP A 256 -4.09 -14.71 -8.48
N GLU A 257 -3.44 -15.80 -8.08
CA GLU A 257 -2.15 -16.22 -8.64
C GLU A 257 -2.25 -16.64 -10.11
N SER A 258 -3.31 -17.37 -10.46
CA SER A 258 -3.61 -17.73 -11.86
C SER A 258 -3.83 -16.49 -12.72
N ASP A 259 -4.52 -15.48 -12.18
CA ASP A 259 -4.78 -14.23 -12.90
C ASP A 259 -3.51 -13.38 -13.05
N LEU A 260 -2.64 -13.32 -12.03
CA LEU A 260 -1.33 -12.68 -12.11
C LEU A 260 -0.43 -13.33 -13.17
N GLN A 261 -0.39 -14.67 -13.20
CA GLN A 261 0.38 -15.40 -14.21
C GLN A 261 -0.16 -15.12 -15.62
N TRP A 262 -1.47 -15.03 -15.78
CA TRP A 262 -2.08 -14.67 -17.05
C TRP A 262 -1.76 -13.24 -17.48
N LEU A 263 -1.82 -12.27 -16.58
CA LEU A 263 -1.44 -10.87 -16.86
C LEU A 263 0.01 -10.80 -17.34
N ARG A 264 0.92 -11.48 -16.64
CA ARG A 264 2.34 -11.57 -17.03
C ARG A 264 2.54 -12.23 -18.40
N SER A 265 1.77 -13.26 -18.72
CA SER A 265 1.91 -13.97 -20.00
C SER A 265 1.27 -13.23 -21.17
N SER A 266 0.30 -12.35 -20.91
CA SER A 266 -0.49 -11.66 -21.94
C SER A 266 0.04 -10.27 -22.25
N TYR A 267 0.69 -9.62 -21.29
CA TYR A 267 1.15 -8.23 -21.39
C TYR A 267 2.62 -8.05 -21.00
N GLY A 268 3.33 -9.14 -20.67
CA GLY A 268 4.75 -9.12 -20.31
C GLY A 268 5.68 -9.63 -21.40
#